data_AF-A0A845Q8D2-F1
#
_entry.id   AF-A0A845Q8D2-F1
#
_cell.length_a   1.000
_cell.length_b   1.000
_cell.length_c   1.000
_cell.angle_alpha   90.00
_cell.angle_beta   90.00
_cell.angle_gamma   90.00
#
_symmetry.space_group_name_H-M   'P 1'
#
loop_
_entity.id
_entity.type
_entity.pdbx_description
1 polymer ?
#
loop_
_entity_poly.entity_id
_entity_poly.type
_entity_poly.pdbx_seq_one_letter_code
_entity_poly.pdbx_strand_id
1 'polypeptide(L)'
;MSYRRHLLIDGDVLAFKAAAVAETAIEWEPGYWTWFSDEMEARDICVAEIDRYMEALDADGYTLCLTDDAHNFRKDILDSYKGNRKSKRPLVLKAIKEWMADEMGAMVRPTLEGDDILGILATWPKFRKKHGEPVIVSIDKDMKTVPCLYCRDLETGIVEVTQEDADDWHLIQTLAGDQTDGYKGCPGIGMDRASKIIAEPTILVPYKHTITRGKRIGEVEVRYRAEPTSDKWKAVVSHYEAAGLNEEAALQQARVARILRASDYDFKSKTPIMWSPDK
;
A
#
# COMPACT_ATOMS: atom_id res chain seq x y z
N MET A 1 -4.14 -1.61 33.47
CA MET A 1 -5.30 -1.09 32.71
C MET A 1 -5.14 -1.66 31.32
N SER A 2 -6.05 -2.52 30.86
CA SER A 2 -6.05 -2.95 29.45
C SER A 2 -6.32 -1.70 28.60
N TYR A 3 -5.46 -1.43 27.61
CA TYR A 3 -5.70 -0.33 26.68
C TYR A 3 -6.90 -0.70 25.81
N ARG A 4 -7.86 0.21 25.67
CA ARG A 4 -8.97 0.00 24.74
C ARG A 4 -8.38 -0.15 23.33
N ARG A 5 -8.59 -1.26 22.65
CA ARG A 5 -8.04 -1.54 21.30
C ARG A 5 -9.15 -1.52 20.26
N HIS A 6 -8.88 -0.90 19.12
CA HIS A 6 -9.84 -0.78 18.02
C HIS A 6 -9.20 -1.25 16.71
N LEU A 7 -9.78 -2.27 16.08
CA LEU A 7 -9.26 -2.82 14.83
C LEU A 7 -9.68 -1.95 13.63
N LEU A 8 -8.73 -1.67 12.76
CA LEU A 8 -8.96 -1.07 11.45
C LEU A 8 -8.77 -2.19 10.43
N ILE A 9 -9.88 -2.76 9.96
CA ILE A 9 -9.87 -3.97 9.15
C ILE A 9 -9.99 -3.59 7.67
N ASP A 10 -9.11 -4.15 6.85
CA ASP A 10 -9.16 -4.07 5.40
C ASP A 10 -10.38 -4.82 4.86
N GLY A 11 -11.43 -4.06 4.55
CA GLY A 11 -12.69 -4.58 4.08
C GLY A 11 -12.62 -5.12 2.65
N ASP A 12 -11.73 -4.60 1.79
CA ASP A 12 -11.58 -5.10 0.43
C ASP A 12 -10.97 -6.50 0.43
N VAL A 13 -9.93 -6.71 1.25
CA VAL A 13 -9.32 -8.03 1.43
C VAL A 13 -10.30 -9.01 2.08
N LEU A 14 -11.02 -8.58 3.13
CA LEU A 14 -12.00 -9.43 3.80
C LEU A 14 -13.12 -9.86 2.85
N ALA A 15 -13.72 -8.92 2.13
CA ALA A 15 -14.78 -9.18 1.16
C ALA A 15 -14.29 -10.09 0.02
N PHE A 16 -13.08 -9.85 -0.50
CA PHE A 16 -12.51 -10.70 -1.56
C PHE A 16 -12.31 -12.13 -1.10
N LYS A 17 -11.70 -12.33 0.09
CA LYS A 17 -11.46 -13.67 0.65
C LYS A 17 -12.78 -14.41 0.88
N ALA A 18 -13.74 -13.77 1.55
CA ALA A 18 -15.02 -14.40 1.86
C ALA A 18 -15.80 -14.78 0.59
N ALA A 19 -15.89 -13.86 -0.38
CA ALA A 19 -16.57 -14.13 -1.65
C ALA A 19 -15.86 -15.21 -2.47
N ALA A 20 -14.53 -15.28 -2.44
CA ALA A 20 -13.77 -16.33 -3.13
C ALA A 20 -13.94 -17.71 -2.48
N VAL A 21 -14.09 -17.77 -1.15
CA VAL A 21 -14.34 -19.03 -0.41
C VAL A 21 -15.75 -19.55 -0.67
N ALA A 22 -16.74 -18.66 -0.71
CA ALA A 22 -18.13 -19.02 -0.97
C ALA A 22 -18.42 -19.35 -2.45
N GLU A 23 -17.40 -19.38 -3.33
CA GLU A 23 -17.56 -19.72 -4.74
C GLU A 23 -17.37 -21.21 -5.00
N THR A 24 -18.35 -21.81 -5.66
CA THR A 24 -18.33 -23.23 -6.00
C THR A 24 -18.58 -23.46 -7.48
N ALA A 25 -17.85 -24.41 -8.07
CA ALA A 25 -18.11 -24.94 -9.39
C ALA A 25 -18.54 -26.41 -9.27
N ILE A 26 -19.74 -26.74 -9.75
CA ILE A 26 -20.30 -28.10 -9.75
C ILE A 26 -20.45 -28.57 -11.21
N GLU A 27 -19.95 -29.77 -11.49
CA GLU A 27 -20.23 -30.51 -12.71
C GLU A 27 -21.44 -31.43 -12.46
N TRP A 28 -22.59 -31.15 -13.08
CA TRP A 28 -23.79 -31.97 -12.87
C TRP A 28 -23.74 -33.26 -13.69
N GLU A 29 -23.17 -33.17 -14.89
CA GLU A 29 -22.90 -34.29 -15.80
C GLU A 29 -21.64 -33.97 -16.61
N PRO A 30 -20.96 -34.96 -17.22
CA PRO A 30 -19.68 -34.75 -17.89
C PRO A 30 -19.73 -33.61 -18.92
N GLY A 31 -18.98 -32.54 -18.66
CA GLY A 31 -18.90 -31.34 -19.49
C GLY A 31 -19.92 -30.24 -19.18
N TYR A 32 -20.87 -30.44 -18.27
CA TYR A 32 -21.91 -29.46 -17.91
C TYR A 32 -21.68 -28.87 -16.51
N TRP A 33 -21.15 -27.64 -16.49
CA TRP A 33 -20.72 -26.95 -15.28
C TRP A 33 -21.66 -25.81 -14.90
N THR A 34 -21.95 -25.68 -13.61
CA THR A 34 -22.49 -24.45 -13.02
C THR A 34 -21.48 -23.88 -12.04
N TRP A 35 -21.22 -22.58 -12.17
CA TRP A 35 -20.43 -21.81 -11.21
C TRP A 35 -21.36 -20.84 -10.52
N PHE A 36 -21.40 -20.91 -9.19
CA PHE A 36 -22.29 -20.11 -8.35
C PHE A 36 -21.60 -19.74 -7.04
N SER A 37 -22.22 -18.84 -6.29
CA SER A 37 -21.79 -18.46 -4.96
C SER A 37 -23.00 -18.17 -4.08
N ASP A 38 -22.91 -18.54 -2.80
CA ASP A 38 -23.90 -18.16 -1.80
C ASP A 38 -23.46 -16.86 -1.09
N GLU A 39 -24.23 -15.79 -1.28
CA GLU A 39 -23.94 -14.50 -0.66
C GLU A 39 -24.05 -14.57 0.87
N MET A 40 -25.00 -15.35 1.40
CA MET A 40 -25.18 -15.47 2.86
C MET A 40 -24.00 -16.20 3.49
N GLU A 41 -23.48 -17.24 2.84
CA GLU A 41 -22.24 -17.90 3.27
C GLU A 41 -21.06 -16.93 3.30
N ALA A 42 -20.90 -16.10 2.27
CA ALA A 42 -19.84 -15.07 2.26
C ALA A 42 -20.00 -14.03 3.38
N ARG A 43 -21.24 -13.63 3.72
CA ARG A 43 -21.51 -12.74 4.87
C ARG A 43 -21.12 -13.43 6.19
N ASP A 44 -21.51 -14.69 6.38
CA ASP A 44 -21.19 -15.47 7.57
C ASP A 44 -19.67 -15.64 7.74
N ILE A 45 -18.93 -15.89 6.66
CA ILE A 45 -17.46 -15.93 6.66
C ILE A 45 -16.85 -14.60 7.08
N CYS A 46 -17.39 -13.47 6.60
CA CYS A 46 -16.92 -12.14 7.00
C CYS A 46 -17.08 -11.91 8.51
N VAL A 47 -18.27 -12.20 9.05
CA VAL A 47 -18.57 -12.04 10.48
C VAL A 47 -17.66 -12.94 11.33
N ALA A 48 -17.55 -14.22 10.96
CA ALA A 48 -16.71 -15.16 11.68
C ALA A 48 -15.23 -14.74 11.72
N GLU A 49 -14.69 -14.21 10.63
CA GLU A 49 -13.30 -13.75 10.58
C GLU A 49 -13.10 -12.45 11.37
N ILE A 50 -14.07 -11.53 11.37
CA ILE A 50 -14.05 -10.35 12.25
C ILE A 50 -14.05 -10.77 13.71
N ASP A 51 -14.97 -11.66 14.12
CA ASP A 51 -15.07 -12.16 15.49
C ASP A 51 -13.76 -12.85 15.92
N ARG A 52 -13.15 -13.61 15.01
CA ARG A 52 -11.84 -14.22 15.23
C ARG A 52 -10.75 -13.18 15.46
N TYR A 53 -10.69 -12.11 14.67
CA TYR A 53 -9.71 -11.02 14.91
C TYR A 53 -9.97 -10.30 16.22
N MET A 54 -11.24 -10.03 16.54
CA MET A 54 -11.66 -9.37 17.77
C MET A 54 -11.24 -10.15 19.01
N GLU A 55 -11.45 -11.47 19.02
CA GLU A 55 -11.04 -12.37 20.10
C GLU A 55 -9.52 -12.51 20.16
N ALA A 56 -8.87 -12.85 19.04
CA ALA A 56 -7.44 -13.14 19.01
C ALA A 56 -6.56 -11.92 19.34
N LEU A 57 -7.05 -10.71 19.07
CA LEU A 57 -6.33 -9.46 19.31
C LEU A 57 -6.84 -8.70 20.54
N ASP A 58 -7.74 -9.27 21.34
CA ASP A 58 -8.33 -8.62 22.54
C ASP A 58 -8.81 -7.18 22.24
N ALA A 59 -9.72 -7.05 21.28
CA ALA A 59 -10.21 -5.76 20.80
C ALA A 59 -11.62 -5.41 21.30
N ASP A 60 -11.88 -4.12 21.49
CA ASP A 60 -13.15 -3.57 22.00
C ASP A 60 -14.06 -3.01 20.90
N GLY A 61 -13.54 -2.86 19.68
CA GLY A 61 -14.30 -2.45 18.51
C GLY A 61 -13.52 -2.62 17.22
N TYR A 62 -14.22 -2.48 16.10
CA TYR A 62 -13.62 -2.50 14.77
C TYR A 62 -14.22 -1.42 13.87
N THR A 63 -13.49 -1.10 12.80
CA THR A 63 -13.94 -0.29 11.67
C THR A 63 -13.49 -0.98 10.39
N LEU A 64 -14.43 -1.28 9.50
CA LEU A 64 -14.13 -1.76 8.16
C LEU A 64 -13.82 -0.56 7.25
N CYS A 65 -12.79 -0.68 6.41
CA CYS A 65 -12.42 0.33 5.41
C CYS A 65 -12.51 -0.26 4.01
N LEU A 66 -13.20 0.42 3.10
CA LEU A 66 -13.43 -0.04 1.73
C LEU A 66 -12.99 1.00 0.72
N THR A 67 -12.42 0.51 -0.38
CA THR A 67 -12.07 1.30 -1.56
C THR A 67 -13.31 1.84 -2.25
N ASP A 68 -13.28 3.12 -2.59
CA ASP A 68 -14.22 3.73 -3.53
C ASP A 68 -13.96 3.18 -4.94
N ASP A 69 -14.89 2.35 -5.44
CA ASP A 69 -14.79 1.76 -6.78
C ASP A 69 -15.07 2.78 -7.91
N ALA A 70 -15.55 4.00 -7.58
CA ALA A 70 -15.90 5.00 -8.58
C ALA A 70 -14.66 5.69 -9.18
N HIS A 71 -13.72 6.13 -8.35
CA HIS A 71 -12.51 6.83 -8.78
C HIS A 71 -11.36 6.61 -7.80
N ASN A 72 -10.12 6.65 -8.28
CA ASN A 72 -8.93 6.61 -7.44
C ASN A 72 -7.98 7.74 -7.85
N PHE A 73 -7.65 8.63 -6.89
CA PHE A 73 -6.80 9.79 -7.15
C PHE A 73 -5.40 9.43 -7.69
N ARG A 74 -4.89 8.22 -7.43
CA ARG A 74 -3.60 7.75 -7.95
C ARG A 74 -3.59 7.63 -9.47
N LYS A 75 -4.74 7.39 -10.09
CA LYS A 75 -4.87 7.37 -11.56
C LYS A 75 -4.73 8.75 -12.18
N ASP A 76 -5.04 9.82 -11.44
CA ASP A 76 -4.82 11.19 -11.89
C ASP A 76 -3.33 11.59 -11.83
N ILE A 77 -2.52 10.84 -11.06
CA ILE A 77 -1.08 11.04 -10.93
C ILE A 77 -0.32 10.19 -11.94
N LEU A 78 -0.71 8.92 -12.09
CA LEU A 78 -0.06 7.94 -12.95
C LEU A 78 -1.11 7.04 -13.63
N ASP A 79 -1.31 7.25 -14.93
CA ASP A 79 -2.28 6.49 -15.74
C ASP A 79 -2.09 4.96 -15.67
N SER A 80 -0.85 4.48 -15.50
CA SER A 80 -0.56 3.04 -15.43
C SER A 80 -0.95 2.40 -14.10
N TYR A 81 -1.30 3.19 -13.08
CA TYR A 81 -1.59 2.70 -11.73
C TYR A 81 -2.79 1.75 -11.72
N LYS A 82 -2.56 0.52 -11.24
CA LYS A 82 -3.52 -0.59 -11.20
C LYS A 82 -4.20 -0.88 -12.57
N GLY A 83 -3.59 -0.45 -13.68
CA GLY A 83 -4.13 -0.63 -15.04
C GLY A 83 -4.09 -2.06 -15.58
N ASN A 84 -3.32 -2.95 -14.94
CA ASN A 84 -3.11 -4.33 -15.40
C ASN A 84 -3.96 -5.40 -14.68
N ARG A 85 -4.94 -5.01 -13.84
CA ARG A 85 -5.79 -5.96 -13.10
C ARG A 85 -6.75 -6.70 -14.04
N LYS A 86 -6.33 -7.86 -14.53
CA LYS A 86 -7.12 -8.79 -15.37
C LYS A 86 -7.70 -9.99 -14.60
N SER A 87 -7.49 -10.06 -13.29
CA SER A 87 -7.96 -11.20 -12.51
C SER A 87 -9.48 -11.23 -12.42
N LYS A 88 -10.03 -12.44 -12.56
CA LYS A 88 -11.44 -12.73 -12.33
C LYS A 88 -11.78 -12.36 -10.88
N ARG A 89 -12.77 -11.49 -10.70
CA ARG A 89 -13.30 -11.15 -9.38
C ARG A 89 -14.37 -12.17 -8.97
N PRO A 90 -14.51 -12.47 -7.67
CA PRO A 90 -15.60 -13.30 -7.21
C PRO A 90 -16.99 -12.71 -7.52
N LEU A 91 -17.96 -13.55 -7.83
CA LEU A 91 -19.35 -13.29 -8.23
C LEU A 91 -20.02 -12.30 -7.28
N VAL A 92 -19.95 -12.59 -5.97
CA VAL A 92 -20.67 -11.83 -4.94
C VAL A 92 -19.82 -10.73 -4.30
N LEU A 93 -18.57 -10.51 -4.75
CA LEU A 93 -17.67 -9.51 -4.14
C LEU A 93 -18.33 -8.13 -4.03
N LYS A 94 -18.98 -7.67 -5.10
CA LYS A 94 -19.66 -6.37 -5.11
C LYS A 94 -20.79 -6.32 -4.07
N ALA A 95 -21.62 -7.36 -4.02
CA ALA A 95 -22.74 -7.44 -3.07
C ALA A 95 -22.22 -7.45 -1.61
N ILE A 96 -21.12 -8.15 -1.33
CA ILE A 96 -20.50 -8.16 0.00
C ILE A 96 -19.94 -6.78 0.38
N LYS A 97 -19.30 -6.05 -0.55
CA LYS A 97 -18.85 -4.67 -0.28
C LYS A 97 -20.01 -3.72 -0.01
N GLU A 98 -21.10 -3.81 -0.79
CA GLU A 98 -22.31 -3.01 -0.58
C GLU A 98 -22.95 -3.33 0.77
N TRP A 99 -23.07 -4.61 1.12
CA TRP A 99 -23.54 -5.05 2.43
C TRP A 99 -22.70 -4.51 3.60
N MET A 100 -21.37 -4.59 3.51
CA MET A 100 -20.47 -4.03 4.52
C MET A 100 -20.67 -2.52 4.69
N ALA A 101 -20.87 -1.78 3.59
CA ALA A 101 -21.11 -0.34 3.64
C ALA A 101 -22.49 0.00 4.26
N ASP A 102 -23.55 -0.66 3.81
CA ASP A 102 -24.93 -0.31 4.14
C ASP A 102 -25.37 -0.85 5.50
N GLU A 103 -24.98 -2.07 5.86
CA GLU A 103 -25.44 -2.75 7.09
C GLU A 103 -24.39 -2.71 8.20
N MET A 104 -23.10 -2.84 7.88
CA MET A 104 -22.03 -2.85 8.90
C MET A 104 -21.40 -1.47 9.15
N GLY A 105 -21.76 -0.47 8.34
CA GLY A 105 -21.24 0.89 8.46
C GLY A 105 -19.77 1.03 8.06
N ALA A 106 -19.29 0.22 7.11
CA ALA A 106 -17.94 0.32 6.59
C ALA A 106 -17.63 1.73 6.04
N MET A 107 -16.43 2.22 6.31
CA MET A 107 -16.00 3.54 5.89
C MET A 107 -15.56 3.52 4.43
N VAL A 108 -16.27 4.29 3.62
CA VAL A 108 -15.86 4.67 2.26
C VAL A 108 -15.61 6.18 2.23
N ARG A 109 -14.60 6.60 1.46
CA ARG A 109 -14.31 8.00 1.20
C ARG A 109 -14.14 8.21 -0.30
N PRO A 110 -14.74 9.26 -0.88
CA PRO A 110 -14.60 9.53 -2.30
C PRO A 110 -13.13 9.57 -2.71
N THR A 111 -12.81 8.94 -3.84
CA THR A 111 -11.49 8.89 -4.46
C THR A 111 -10.41 8.08 -3.73
N LEU A 112 -10.68 7.55 -2.54
CA LEU A 112 -9.69 6.86 -1.69
C LEU A 112 -9.80 5.34 -1.79
N GLU A 113 -8.65 4.68 -1.62
CA GLU A 113 -8.61 3.24 -1.38
C GLU A 113 -8.85 2.93 0.11
N GLY A 114 -9.27 1.70 0.41
CA GLY A 114 -9.45 1.24 1.79
C GLY A 114 -8.18 1.44 2.61
N ASP A 115 -7.04 1.16 2.00
CA ASP A 115 -5.68 1.37 2.52
C ASP A 115 -5.43 2.80 2.99
N ASP A 116 -5.89 3.80 2.25
CA ASP A 116 -5.74 5.22 2.63
C ASP A 116 -6.57 5.54 3.86
N ILE A 117 -7.78 4.99 3.95
CA ILE A 117 -8.65 5.19 5.12
C ILE A 117 -8.00 4.51 6.33
N LEU A 118 -7.43 3.32 6.18
CA LEU A 118 -6.67 2.63 7.24
C LEU A 118 -5.52 3.52 7.73
N GLY A 119 -4.68 4.01 6.82
CA GLY A 119 -3.53 4.86 7.15
C GLY A 119 -3.90 6.18 7.82
N ILE A 120 -4.96 6.83 7.34
CA ILE A 120 -5.50 8.06 7.93
C ILE A 120 -5.99 7.79 9.35
N LEU A 121 -6.83 6.76 9.56
CA LEU A 121 -7.41 6.48 10.88
C LEU A 121 -6.34 6.03 11.89
N ALA A 122 -5.38 5.21 11.47
CA ALA A 122 -4.31 4.71 12.34
C ALA A 122 -3.42 5.83 12.90
N THR A 123 -3.23 6.88 12.10
CA THR A 123 -2.37 8.03 12.45
C THR A 123 -3.15 9.23 12.95
N TRP A 124 -4.48 9.17 13.05
CA TRP A 124 -5.31 10.31 13.45
C TRP A 124 -5.47 10.43 14.98
N PRO A 125 -4.93 11.48 15.64
CA PRO A 125 -4.97 11.58 17.10
C PRO A 125 -6.40 11.64 17.66
N LYS A 126 -7.36 12.22 16.91
CA LYS A 126 -8.76 12.28 17.34
C LYS A 126 -9.43 10.91 17.29
N PHE A 127 -9.08 10.07 16.32
CA PHE A 127 -9.56 8.69 16.27
C PHE A 127 -9.07 7.93 17.50
N ARG A 128 -7.75 7.96 17.74
CA ARG A 128 -7.12 7.31 18.89
C ARG A 128 -7.73 7.75 20.21
N LYS A 129 -7.97 9.07 20.38
CA LYS A 129 -8.62 9.61 21.59
C LYS A 129 -10.04 9.06 21.82
N LYS A 130 -10.80 8.82 20.76
CA LYS A 130 -12.21 8.39 20.83
C LYS A 130 -12.35 6.87 20.94
N HIS A 131 -11.55 6.13 20.20
CA HIS A 131 -11.70 4.70 19.99
C HIS A 131 -10.69 3.85 20.75
N GLY A 132 -9.56 4.45 21.18
CA GLY A 132 -8.45 3.72 21.78
C GLY A 132 -7.33 3.48 20.79
N GLU A 133 -6.47 2.52 21.07
CA GLU A 133 -5.30 2.18 20.26
C GLU A 133 -5.73 1.51 18.93
N PRO A 134 -5.48 2.15 17.77
CA PRO A 134 -5.81 1.56 16.49
C PRO A 134 -4.78 0.49 16.09
N VAL A 135 -5.28 -0.66 15.61
CA VAL A 135 -4.46 -1.73 15.02
C VAL A 135 -4.98 -2.02 13.62
N ILE A 136 -4.14 -1.84 12.60
CA ILE A 136 -4.49 -2.21 11.22
C ILE A 136 -4.42 -3.73 11.07
N VAL A 137 -5.47 -4.33 10.49
CA VAL A 137 -5.51 -5.75 10.11
C VAL A 137 -5.64 -5.83 8.60
N SER A 138 -4.54 -6.16 7.92
CA SER A 138 -4.48 -6.32 6.46
C SER A 138 -3.33 -7.23 6.07
N ILE A 139 -3.50 -8.01 5.00
CA ILE A 139 -2.39 -8.77 4.42
C ILE A 139 -1.46 -7.91 3.56
N ASP A 140 -1.88 -6.68 3.23
CA ASP A 140 -1.16 -5.79 2.36
C ASP A 140 0.12 -5.28 3.04
N LYS A 141 1.26 -5.50 2.39
CA LYS A 141 2.57 -5.06 2.87
C LYS A 141 2.73 -3.54 2.81
N ASP A 142 1.91 -2.84 2.04
CA ASP A 142 1.98 -1.39 1.85
C ASP A 142 1.57 -0.63 3.11
N MET A 143 0.89 -1.31 4.04
CA MET A 143 0.65 -0.83 5.41
C MET A 143 1.96 -0.53 6.17
N LYS A 144 3.10 -1.11 5.74
CA LYS A 144 4.41 -0.76 6.28
C LYS A 144 4.83 0.68 5.97
N THR A 145 4.15 1.41 5.09
CA THR A 145 4.35 2.85 4.88
C THR A 145 3.61 3.73 5.90
N VAL A 146 2.88 3.13 6.84
CA VAL A 146 2.08 3.83 7.86
C VAL A 146 2.68 3.59 9.25
N PRO A 147 2.97 4.65 10.04
CA PRO A 147 3.39 4.50 11.42
C PRO A 147 2.21 4.06 12.29
N CYS A 148 2.12 2.76 12.58
CA CYS A 148 0.97 2.17 13.26
C CYS A 148 1.30 0.84 13.94
N LEU A 149 0.34 0.34 14.71
CA LEU A 149 0.29 -1.07 15.04
C LEU A 149 -0.38 -1.81 13.87
N TYR A 150 0.27 -2.88 13.42
CA TYR A 150 -0.10 -3.60 12.22
C TYR A 150 -0.09 -5.10 12.51
N CYS A 151 -1.16 -5.79 12.10
CA CYS A 151 -1.29 -7.23 12.18
C CYS A 151 -1.54 -7.78 10.78
N ARG A 152 -0.52 -8.42 10.21
CA ARG A 152 -0.61 -9.05 8.88
C ARG A 152 -1.40 -10.35 8.91
N ASP A 153 -1.14 -11.13 9.94
CA ASP A 153 -1.70 -12.43 10.21
C ASP A 153 -1.62 -12.71 11.72
N LEU A 154 -2.52 -13.55 12.21
CA LEU A 154 -2.62 -13.85 13.63
C LEU A 154 -1.45 -14.70 14.18
N GLU A 155 -0.69 -15.35 13.30
CA GLU A 155 0.49 -16.13 13.70
C GLU A 155 1.66 -15.20 14.07
N THR A 156 1.90 -14.18 13.25
CA THR A 156 2.89 -13.13 13.50
C THR A 156 2.46 -12.21 14.64
N GLY A 157 1.15 -11.97 14.77
CA GLY A 157 0.60 -11.06 15.76
C GLY A 157 0.81 -9.58 15.41
N ILE A 158 0.64 -8.72 16.42
CA ILE A 158 0.77 -7.27 16.26
C ILE A 158 2.25 -6.88 16.24
N VAL A 159 2.65 -6.16 15.20
CA VAL A 159 3.95 -5.50 15.10
C VAL A 159 3.78 -3.98 15.12
N GLU A 160 4.76 -3.27 15.65
CA GLU A 160 4.83 -1.81 15.58
C GLU A 160 5.67 -1.40 14.37
N VAL A 161 5.12 -0.53 13.54
CA VAL A 161 5.84 0.17 12.47
C VAL A 161 6.13 1.57 12.97
N THR A 162 7.41 1.89 13.15
CA THR A 162 7.81 3.24 13.59
C THR A 162 7.66 4.25 12.45
N GLN A 163 7.69 5.54 12.77
CA GLN A 163 7.67 6.59 11.74
C GLN A 163 8.88 6.52 10.81
N GLU A 164 10.07 6.24 11.35
CA GLU A 164 11.29 6.09 10.54
C GLU A 164 11.19 4.89 9.60
N ASP A 165 10.75 3.72 10.09
CA ASP A 165 10.56 2.53 9.25
C ASP A 165 9.52 2.78 8.14
N ALA A 166 8.46 3.51 8.47
CA ALA A 166 7.39 3.85 7.53
C ALA A 166 7.85 4.81 6.43
N ASP A 167 8.64 5.82 6.79
CA ASP A 167 9.23 6.76 5.85
C ASP A 167 10.28 6.06 4.97
N ASP A 168 11.08 5.17 5.53
CA ASP A 168 12.06 4.39 4.78
C ASP A 168 11.41 3.42 3.81
N TRP A 169 10.38 2.69 4.23
CA TRP A 169 9.65 1.79 3.34
C TRP A 169 9.00 2.53 2.17
N HIS A 170 8.46 3.73 2.41
CA HIS A 170 7.92 4.60 1.37
C HIS A 170 8.98 5.01 0.33
N LEU A 171 10.18 5.41 0.77
CA LEU A 171 11.27 5.74 -0.14
C LEU A 171 11.85 4.52 -0.86
N ILE A 172 11.89 3.36 -0.19
CA ILE A 172 12.28 2.08 -0.81
C ILE A 172 11.32 1.75 -1.96
N GLN A 173 10.00 1.85 -1.74
CA GLN A 173 9.01 1.63 -2.79
C GLN A 173 9.09 2.67 -3.90
N THR A 174 9.40 3.92 -3.58
CA THR A 174 9.65 4.98 -4.56
C THR A 174 10.80 4.62 -5.50
N LEU A 175 11.86 4.01 -4.98
CA LEU A 175 13.01 3.55 -5.77
C LEU A 175 12.74 2.24 -6.52
N ALA A 176 12.09 1.27 -5.88
CA ALA A 176 11.94 -0.08 -6.41
C ALA A 176 10.73 -0.27 -7.34
N GLY A 177 9.71 0.56 -7.17
CA GLY A 177 8.40 0.36 -7.80
C GLY A 177 7.61 -0.79 -7.20
N ASP A 178 6.37 -0.96 -7.68
CA ASP A 178 5.60 -2.18 -7.49
C ASP A 178 4.85 -2.53 -8.78
N GLN A 179 5.24 -3.66 -9.39
CA GLN A 179 4.63 -4.13 -10.63
C GLN A 179 3.17 -4.53 -10.45
N THR A 180 2.78 -4.98 -9.25
CA THR A 180 1.40 -5.37 -8.92
C THR A 180 0.47 -4.18 -9.04
N ASP A 181 0.95 -3.03 -8.58
CA ASP A 181 0.23 -1.75 -8.58
C ASP A 181 0.55 -0.88 -9.81
N GLY A 182 1.44 -1.33 -10.70
CA GLY A 182 1.64 -0.74 -12.01
C GLY A 182 2.52 0.53 -12.03
N TYR A 183 3.29 0.77 -10.97
CA TYR A 183 4.29 1.84 -10.91
C TYR A 183 5.71 1.25 -10.86
N LYS A 184 6.65 1.86 -11.59
CA LYS A 184 7.91 1.19 -11.99
C LYS A 184 9.10 1.51 -11.10
N GLY A 185 9.03 2.58 -10.32
CA GLY A 185 10.19 3.09 -9.58
C GLY A 185 11.33 3.56 -10.49
N CYS A 186 12.53 3.61 -9.93
CA CYS A 186 13.75 4.02 -10.63
C CYS A 186 14.29 2.86 -11.49
N PRO A 187 14.59 3.07 -12.79
CA PRO A 187 15.12 2.02 -13.65
C PRO A 187 16.37 1.33 -13.09
N GLY A 188 16.36 0.00 -13.06
CA GLY A 188 17.50 -0.81 -12.62
C GLY A 188 17.70 -0.87 -11.10
N ILE A 189 16.72 -0.43 -10.31
CA ILE A 189 16.71 -0.52 -8.85
C ILE A 189 15.53 -1.37 -8.42
N GLY A 190 15.81 -2.56 -7.88
CA GLY A 190 14.80 -3.41 -7.22
C GLY A 190 14.86 -3.25 -5.69
N MET A 191 13.97 -3.96 -4.98
CA MET A 191 13.83 -3.88 -3.52
C MET A 191 15.16 -3.96 -2.76
N ASP A 192 16.00 -4.97 -3.03
CA ASP A 192 17.27 -5.14 -2.30
C ASP A 192 18.23 -3.96 -2.48
N ARG A 193 18.25 -3.37 -3.67
CA ARG A 193 19.12 -2.22 -3.96
C ARG A 193 18.54 -0.95 -3.36
N ALA A 194 17.22 -0.77 -3.43
CA ALA A 194 16.52 0.35 -2.79
C ALA A 194 16.72 0.33 -1.27
N SER A 195 16.54 -0.81 -0.61
CA SER A 195 16.76 -0.95 0.84
C SER A 195 18.19 -0.59 1.25
N LYS A 196 19.20 -1.00 0.46
CA LYS A 196 20.60 -0.61 0.73
C LYS A 196 20.83 0.89 0.57
N ILE A 197 20.26 1.50 -0.47
CA ILE A 197 20.36 2.95 -0.69
C ILE A 197 19.70 3.70 0.47
N ILE A 198 18.55 3.27 0.98
CA ILE A 198 17.86 3.99 2.05
C ILE A 198 18.52 3.76 3.42
N ALA A 199 19.05 2.55 3.67
CA ALA A 199 19.81 2.26 4.90
C ALA A 199 21.16 2.99 4.94
N GLU A 200 21.84 3.12 3.80
CA GLU A 200 23.11 3.84 3.65
C GLU A 200 22.99 4.88 2.50
N PRO A 201 22.37 6.04 2.74
CA PRO A 201 22.05 7.00 1.69
C PRO A 201 23.27 7.50 0.94
N THR A 202 23.21 7.32 -0.38
CA THR A 202 24.29 7.71 -1.30
C THR A 202 23.73 8.48 -2.50
N ILE A 203 24.45 9.52 -2.91
CA ILE A 203 24.24 10.21 -4.18
C ILE A 203 25.22 9.69 -5.23
N LEU A 204 24.82 9.75 -6.49
CA LEU A 204 25.63 9.34 -7.64
C LEU A 204 26.27 10.58 -8.28
N VAL A 205 27.57 10.75 -8.04
CA VAL A 205 28.34 11.88 -8.58
C VAL A 205 28.97 11.48 -9.92
N PRO A 206 28.66 12.18 -11.03
CA PRO A 206 29.21 11.86 -12.34
C PRO A 206 30.69 12.24 -12.42
N TYR A 207 31.50 11.38 -13.06
CA TYR A 207 32.88 11.66 -13.41
C TYR A 207 33.21 11.15 -14.81
N LYS A 208 34.15 11.83 -15.47
CA LYS A 208 34.64 11.41 -16.80
C LYS A 208 35.63 10.27 -16.64
N HIS A 209 35.36 9.15 -17.28
CA HIS A 209 36.26 8.00 -17.34
C HIS A 209 36.73 7.77 -18.77
N THR A 210 38.04 7.81 -18.98
CA THR A 210 38.65 7.45 -20.28
C THR A 210 38.82 5.95 -20.35
N ILE A 211 38.25 5.31 -21.37
CA ILE A 211 38.34 3.87 -21.59
C ILE A 211 39.79 3.51 -21.97
N THR A 212 40.43 2.66 -21.17
CA THR A 212 41.86 2.30 -21.34
C THR A 212 42.09 0.98 -22.07
N ARG A 213 41.03 0.21 -22.39
CA ARG A 213 41.12 -1.13 -22.99
C ARG A 213 39.94 -1.41 -23.92
N GLY A 214 40.15 -2.33 -24.87
CA GLY A 214 39.12 -2.82 -25.78
C GLY A 214 38.91 -1.96 -27.03
N LYS A 215 37.85 -2.25 -27.79
CA LYS A 215 37.58 -1.61 -29.09
C LYS A 215 37.28 -0.12 -29.03
N ARG A 216 36.90 0.39 -27.85
CA ARG A 216 36.50 1.78 -27.57
C ARG A 216 37.59 2.57 -26.83
N ILE A 217 38.85 2.13 -26.93
CA ILE A 217 39.97 2.78 -26.22
C ILE A 217 40.10 4.26 -26.62
N GLY A 218 40.31 5.12 -25.63
CA GLY A 218 40.40 6.57 -25.81
C GLY A 218 39.05 7.32 -25.80
N GLU A 219 37.91 6.62 -25.89
CA GLU A 219 36.60 7.25 -25.69
C GLU A 219 36.39 7.65 -24.22
N VAL A 220 35.68 8.76 -24.00
CA VAL A 220 35.31 9.26 -22.67
C VAL A 220 33.85 8.92 -22.41
N GLU A 221 33.58 8.20 -21.33
CA GLU A 221 32.22 7.93 -20.85
C GLU A 221 31.99 8.55 -19.46
N VAL A 222 30.74 8.86 -19.16
CA VAL A 222 30.33 9.28 -17.82
C VAL A 222 30.10 8.04 -16.99
N ARG A 223 30.78 7.95 -15.84
CA ARG A 223 30.52 6.96 -14.80
C ARG A 223 30.09 7.66 -13.53
N TYR A 224 29.51 6.91 -12.60
CA TYR A 224 29.07 7.43 -11.32
C TYR A 224 29.88 6.83 -10.19
N ARG A 225 30.21 7.65 -9.20
CA ARG A 225 30.73 7.20 -7.90
C ARG A 225 29.68 7.50 -6.84
N ALA A 226 29.51 6.59 -5.89
CA ALA A 226 28.62 6.80 -4.76
C ALA A 226 29.32 7.66 -3.71
N GLU A 227 28.66 8.71 -3.24
CA GLU A 227 29.10 9.54 -2.12
C GLU A 227 28.00 9.55 -1.03
N PRO A 228 28.34 9.38 0.25
CA PRO A 228 27.33 9.39 1.33
C PRO A 228 26.57 10.72 1.42
N THR A 229 25.30 10.64 1.80
CA THR A 229 24.44 11.79 2.14
C THR A 229 23.63 11.47 3.39
N SER A 230 23.22 12.49 4.15
CA SER A 230 22.25 12.32 5.24
C SER A 230 20.79 12.51 4.77
N ASP A 231 20.62 13.04 3.56
CA ASP A 231 19.32 13.32 2.96
C ASP A 231 18.90 12.13 2.07
N LYS A 232 17.93 11.34 2.57
CA LYS A 232 17.38 10.17 1.87
C LYS A 232 16.66 10.57 0.58
N TRP A 233 15.95 11.72 0.55
CA TRP A 233 15.29 12.18 -0.66
C TRP A 233 16.30 12.57 -1.75
N LYS A 234 17.36 13.28 -1.37
CA LYS A 234 18.46 13.60 -2.30
C LYS A 234 19.12 12.34 -2.87
N ALA A 235 19.25 11.27 -2.08
CA ALA A 235 19.70 9.97 -2.57
C ALA A 235 18.74 9.40 -3.63
N VAL A 236 17.42 9.45 -3.39
CA VAL A 236 16.40 9.02 -4.35
C VAL A 236 16.51 9.81 -5.67
N VAL A 237 16.49 11.15 -5.60
CA VAL A 237 16.53 12.01 -6.79
C VAL A 237 17.80 11.74 -7.61
N SER A 238 18.96 11.64 -6.96
CA SER A 238 20.23 11.39 -7.65
C SER A 238 20.25 10.05 -8.40
N HIS A 239 19.54 9.03 -7.91
CA HIS A 239 19.41 7.74 -8.61
C HIS A 239 18.49 7.83 -9.83
N TYR A 240 17.40 8.59 -9.75
CA TYR A 240 16.54 8.89 -10.91
C TYR A 240 17.30 9.68 -11.99
N GLU A 241 18.06 10.70 -11.60
CA GLU A 241 18.88 11.49 -12.51
C GLU A 241 19.94 10.64 -13.23
N ALA A 242 20.62 9.75 -12.50
CA ALA A 242 21.59 8.83 -13.10
C ALA A 242 20.96 7.82 -14.08
N ALA A 243 19.67 7.54 -13.92
CA ALA A 243 18.87 6.72 -14.85
C ALA A 243 18.29 7.52 -16.03
N GLY A 244 18.61 8.82 -16.15
CA GLY A 244 18.13 9.69 -17.22
C GLY A 244 16.72 10.24 -17.00
N LEU A 245 16.23 10.23 -15.76
CA LEU A 245 14.96 10.83 -15.34
C LEU A 245 15.23 12.12 -14.54
N ASN A 246 14.18 12.70 -13.94
CA ASN A 246 14.25 13.91 -13.13
C ASN A 246 13.54 13.73 -11.78
N GLU A 247 13.61 14.74 -10.93
CA GLU A 247 12.92 14.75 -9.63
C GLU A 247 11.39 14.62 -9.77
N GLU A 248 10.78 15.18 -10.82
CA GLU A 248 9.34 15.05 -11.05
C GLU A 248 8.91 13.59 -11.24
N ALA A 249 9.72 12.79 -11.95
CA ALA A 249 9.50 11.36 -12.08
C ALA A 249 9.60 10.65 -10.72
N ALA A 250 10.61 10.98 -9.91
CA ALA A 250 10.73 10.43 -8.56
C ALA A 250 9.52 10.80 -7.69
N LEU A 251 9.08 12.05 -7.75
CA LEU A 251 7.95 12.57 -6.98
C LEU A 251 6.62 11.94 -7.40
N GLN A 252 6.42 11.68 -8.70
CA GLN A 252 5.26 10.96 -9.21
C GLN A 252 5.20 9.54 -8.61
N GLN A 253 6.32 8.80 -8.62
CA GLN A 253 6.39 7.46 -8.04
C GLN A 253 6.17 7.50 -6.52
N ALA A 254 6.75 8.50 -5.83
CA ALA A 254 6.57 8.68 -4.39
C ALA A 254 5.11 8.93 -4.00
N ARG A 255 4.37 9.70 -4.80
CA ARG A 255 2.97 10.03 -4.51
C ARG A 255 2.03 8.85 -4.67
N VAL A 256 2.25 7.99 -5.66
CA VAL A 256 1.42 6.78 -5.84
C VAL A 256 1.78 5.66 -4.87
N ALA A 257 3.05 5.57 -4.45
CA ALA A 257 3.52 4.60 -3.46
C ALA A 257 3.13 4.92 -2.01
N ARG A 258 2.61 6.12 -1.75
CA ARG A 258 2.29 6.56 -0.38
C ARG A 258 0.85 6.23 -0.02
N ILE A 259 0.65 5.45 1.04
CA ILE A 259 -0.64 5.37 1.74
C ILE A 259 -0.86 6.66 2.54
N LEU A 260 -2.04 7.26 2.42
CA LEU A 260 -2.34 8.52 3.10
C LEU A 260 -2.28 8.35 4.62
N ARG A 261 -1.56 9.25 5.29
CA ARG A 261 -1.61 9.43 6.75
C ARG A 261 -2.57 10.58 7.09
N ALA A 262 -2.89 10.78 8.36
CA ALA A 262 -3.79 11.84 8.81
C ALA A 262 -3.30 13.25 8.41
N SER A 263 -1.99 13.45 8.25
CA SER A 263 -1.38 14.69 7.72
C SER A 263 -1.60 14.90 6.22
N ASP A 264 -1.94 13.83 5.51
CA ASP A 264 -2.05 13.77 4.05
C ASP A 264 -3.51 13.84 3.60
N TYR A 265 -4.43 14.21 4.50
CA TYR A 265 -5.85 14.32 4.21
C TYR A 265 -6.45 15.60 4.80
N ASP A 266 -7.05 16.42 3.95
CA ASP A 266 -7.81 17.58 4.39
C ASP A 266 -9.22 17.13 4.79
N PHE A 267 -9.48 17.01 6.09
CA PHE A 267 -10.77 16.60 6.63
C PHE A 267 -11.92 17.60 6.35
N LYS A 268 -11.62 18.85 5.96
CA LYS A 268 -12.63 19.87 5.63
C LYS A 268 -13.05 19.75 4.16
N SER A 269 -12.08 19.77 3.24
CA SER A 269 -12.36 19.63 1.80
C SER A 269 -12.61 18.18 1.37
N LYS A 270 -12.25 17.22 2.23
CA LYS A 270 -12.35 15.76 2.00
C LYS A 270 -11.48 15.27 0.83
N THR A 271 -10.31 15.88 0.65
CA THR A 271 -9.39 15.56 -0.44
C THR A 271 -8.00 15.16 0.06
N PRO A 272 -7.28 14.29 -0.67
CA PRO A 272 -5.87 14.02 -0.41
C PRO A 272 -5.01 15.29 -0.49
N ILE A 273 -4.01 15.36 0.37
CA ILE A 273 -2.90 16.31 0.29
C ILE A 273 -1.70 15.53 -0.22
N MET A 274 -1.23 15.86 -1.42
CA MET A 274 -0.11 15.15 -2.03
C MET A 274 1.17 15.31 -1.20
N TRP A 275 1.91 14.22 -1.11
CA TRP A 275 3.19 14.19 -0.42
C TRP A 275 4.24 15.07 -1.11
N SER A 276 5.12 15.62 -0.28
CA SER A 276 6.29 16.41 -0.65
C SER A 276 7.43 16.11 0.33
N PRO A 277 8.69 16.14 -0.13
CA PRO A 277 9.86 15.85 0.72
C PRO A 277 10.11 16.89 1.82
N ASP A 278 9.63 18.12 1.67
CA ASP A 278 9.84 19.22 2.64
C ASP A 278 8.88 19.17 3.86
N LYS A 279 8.17 18.06 4.07
CA LYS A 279 7.16 17.89 5.13
C LYS A 279 7.58 16.91 6.19
#